data_AF-A0A0U3HI35-F1
#
_entry.id   AF-A0A0U3HI35-F1
#
_cell.length_a   1.000
_cell.length_b   1.000
_cell.length_c   1.000
_cell.angle_alpha   90.00
_cell.angle_beta   90.00
_cell.angle_gamma   90.00
#
_symmetry.space_group_name_H-M   'P 1'
#
loop_
_entity.id
_entity.type
_entity.pdbx_description
1 polymer ?
#
loop_
_entity_poly.entity_id
_entity_poly.type
_entity_poly.pdbx_seq_one_letter_code
_entity_poly.pdbx_strand_id
1 'polypeptide(L)' 'MGRGRQKAKATRQAREMKYFSPQTDLTALQKELRGGERSPALEEPAEERFAADEDDYSVYLDKYADDYGDDRR' A
#
# COMPACT_ATOMS: atom_id res chain seq x y z
N MET A 1 -38.94 -2.46 -24.24
CA MET A 1 -39.09 -3.16 -22.93
C MET A 1 -37.78 -3.83 -22.43
N GLY A 2 -36.58 -3.26 -22.65
CA GLY A 2 -35.31 -3.93 -22.27
C GLY A 2 -34.35 -3.16 -21.34
N ARG A 3 -34.55 -1.85 -21.16
CA ARG A 3 -33.57 -0.98 -20.47
C ARG A 3 -33.53 -1.17 -18.95
N GLY A 4 -34.67 -1.47 -18.31
CA GLY A 4 -34.74 -1.65 -16.85
C GLY A 4 -33.93 -2.84 -16.34
N ARG A 5 -33.95 -3.96 -17.08
CA ARG A 5 -33.17 -5.16 -16.75
C ARG A 5 -31.67 -4.93 -16.93
N GLN A 6 -31.28 -4.23 -17.99
CA GLN A 6 -29.88 -3.84 -18.23
C GLN A 6 -29.37 -2.90 -17.12
N LYS A 7 -30.16 -1.87 -16.76
CA LYS A 7 -29.81 -0.96 -15.66
C LYS A 7 -29.67 -1.68 -14.33
N ALA A 8 -30.57 -2.62 -14.02
CA ALA A 8 -30.48 -3.43 -12.81
C ALA A 8 -29.21 -4.30 -12.78
N LYS A 9 -28.88 -4.98 -13.89
CA LYS A 9 -27.65 -5.77 -14.01
C LYS A 9 -26.39 -4.91 -13.87
N ALA A 10 -26.34 -3.76 -14.54
CA ALA A 10 -25.21 -2.83 -14.46
C ALA A 10 -25.02 -2.29 -13.04
N THR A 11 -26.10 -1.92 -12.35
CA THR A 11 -26.04 -1.42 -10.97
C THR A 11 -25.53 -2.51 -10.02
N ARG A 12 -25.96 -3.77 -10.21
CA ARG A 12 -25.47 -4.90 -9.42
C ARG A 12 -23.99 -5.13 -9.65
N GLN A 13 -23.55 -5.20 -10.91
CA GLN A 13 -22.13 -5.37 -11.25
C GLN A 13 -21.28 -4.22 -10.70
N ALA A 14 -21.73 -2.98 -10.82
CA ALA A 14 -20.99 -1.83 -10.29
C ALA A 14 -20.82 -1.89 -8.77
N ARG A 15 -21.84 -2.38 -8.04
CA ARG A 15 -21.73 -2.59 -6.58
C ARG A 15 -20.80 -3.73 -6.24
N GLU A 16 -20.87 -4.82 -6.99
CA GLU A 16 -19.92 -5.93 -6.87
C GLU A 16 -18.51 -5.38 -7.07
N MET A 17 -18.21 -4.67 -8.16
CA MET A 17 -16.89 -4.05 -8.41
C MET A 17 -16.47 -3.05 -7.33
N LYS A 18 -17.38 -2.18 -6.86
CA LYS A 18 -17.06 -1.13 -5.88
C LYS A 18 -16.74 -1.70 -4.49
N TYR A 19 -17.44 -2.76 -4.10
CA TYR A 19 -17.33 -3.37 -2.77
C TYR A 19 -16.66 -4.75 -2.83
N PHE A 20 -16.02 -5.09 -3.95
CA PHE A 20 -15.25 -6.31 -4.09
C PHE A 20 -13.95 -6.16 -3.32
N SER A 21 -13.86 -6.89 -2.20
CA SER A 21 -12.58 -7.18 -1.58
C SER A 21 -12.12 -8.53 -2.10
N PRO A 22 -11.05 -8.60 -2.92
CA PRO A 22 -10.48 -9.88 -3.29
C PRO A 22 -10.07 -10.65 -2.03
N GLN A 23 -10.28 -11.97 -2.03
CA GLN A 23 -9.71 -12.82 -1.02
C GLN A 23 -8.21 -12.95 -1.28
N THR A 24 -7.39 -12.59 -0.30
CA THR A 24 -5.94 -12.72 -0.39
C THR A 24 -5.52 -14.10 0.09
N ASP A 25 -4.81 -14.86 -0.75
CA ASP A 25 -4.18 -16.10 -0.32
C ASP A 25 -2.94 -15.78 0.52
N LEU A 26 -3.13 -15.72 1.84
CA LEU A 26 -2.06 -15.45 2.80
C LEU A 26 -0.99 -16.54 2.77
N THR A 27 -1.31 -17.76 2.36
CA THR A 27 -0.34 -18.87 2.34
C THR A 27 0.62 -18.75 1.16
N ALA A 28 0.13 -18.33 -0.01
CA ALA A 28 0.96 -18.00 -1.16
C ALA A 28 1.89 -16.81 -0.86
N LEU A 29 1.33 -15.73 -0.29
CA LEU A 29 2.10 -14.54 0.10
C LEU A 29 3.22 -14.88 1.09
N GLN A 30 2.94 -15.70 2.10
CA GLN A 30 3.94 -16.13 3.07
C GLN A 30 5.07 -16.93 2.41
N LYS A 31 4.77 -17.78 1.43
CA LYS A 31 5.78 -18.54 0.69
C LYS A 31 6.65 -17.63 -0.16
N GLU A 32 6.09 -16.62 -0.80
CA GLU A 32 6.85 -15.62 -1.58
C GLU A 32 7.76 -14.79 -0.68
N LEU A 33 7.26 -14.32 0.47
CA LEU A 33 8.06 -13.57 1.44
C LEU A 33 9.19 -14.41 2.07
N ARG A 34 8.94 -15.70 2.33
CA ARG A 34 9.96 -16.61 2.89
C ARG A 34 10.91 -17.15 1.84
N GLY A 35 10.44 -17.34 0.61
CA GLY A 35 11.20 -17.88 -0.54
C GLY A 35 11.92 -16.81 -1.35
N GLY A 36 11.70 -15.53 -1.05
CA GLY A 36 12.56 -14.42 -1.46
C GLY A 36 13.89 -14.44 -0.69
N GLU A 37 14.65 -15.54 -0.80
CA GLU A 37 16.03 -15.56 -0.35
C GLU A 37 16.84 -14.59 -1.21
N ARG A 38 17.15 -13.43 -0.61
CA ARG A 38 18.36 -12.64 -0.80
C ARG A 38 18.76 -12.40 -2.26
N SER A 39 18.20 -11.34 -2.85
CA SER A 39 19.00 -10.58 -3.81
C SER A 39 20.32 -10.19 -3.12
N PRO A 40 21.50 -10.35 -3.74
CA PRO A 40 22.78 -9.96 -3.13
C PRO A 40 22.86 -8.46 -2.80
N ALA A 41 21.88 -7.66 -3.21
CA ALA A 41 21.68 -6.27 -2.79
C ALA A 41 21.21 -6.10 -1.33
N LEU A 42 20.93 -7.19 -0.60
CA LEU A 42 20.48 -7.18 0.80
C LEU A 42 21.55 -7.67 1.79
N GLU A 43 22.78 -7.93 1.34
CA GLU A 43 23.90 -8.28 2.24
C GLU A 43 24.54 -7.07 2.91
N GLU A 44 24.19 -5.85 2.50
CA GLU A 44 24.60 -4.63 3.21
C GLU A 44 23.79 -4.50 4.51
N PRO A 45 24.41 -4.07 5.62
CA PRO A 45 23.71 -3.83 6.87
C PRO A 45 22.53 -2.88 6.59
N ALA A 46 21.35 -3.24 7.10
CA ALA A 46 20.12 -2.47 6.88
C ALA A 46 20.32 -0.97 7.16
N GLU A 47 21.18 -0.63 8.13
CA GLU A 47 21.58 0.73 8.48
C GLU A 47 22.13 1.54 7.30
N GLU A 48 22.95 0.95 6.42
CA GLU A 48 23.53 1.65 5.26
C GLU A 48 22.51 1.85 4.12
N ARG A 49 21.56 0.91 3.98
CA ARG A 49 20.51 0.99 2.96
C ARG A 49 19.46 2.05 3.28
N PHE A 50 19.10 2.21 4.56
CA PHE A 50 18.13 3.20 5.01
C PHE A 50 18.74 4.59 5.23
N ALA A 51 20.06 4.69 5.46
CA ALA A 51 20.74 5.98 5.56
C ALA A 51 20.64 6.83 4.28
N ALA A 52 20.55 6.20 3.10
CA ALA A 52 20.34 6.92 1.84
C ALA A 52 18.91 7.47 1.67
N ASP A 53 17.92 6.83 2.30
CA ASP A 53 16.51 7.27 2.30
C ASP A 53 16.19 8.23 3.46
N GLU A 54 17.04 8.31 4.49
CA GLU A 54 16.90 9.24 5.61
C GLU A 54 16.93 10.70 5.15
N ASP A 55 17.73 11.05 4.15
CA ASP A 55 17.77 12.41 3.60
C ASP A 55 16.41 12.82 3.01
N ASP A 56 15.78 11.96 2.21
CA ASP A 56 14.45 12.23 1.61
C ASP A 56 13.33 12.25 2.67
N TYR A 57 13.43 11.37 3.67
CA TYR A 57 12.46 11.30 4.76
C TYR A 57 12.61 12.49 5.72
N SER A 58 13.83 12.97 5.94
CA SER A 58 14.12 14.12 6.81
C SER A 58 13.51 15.41 6.27
N VAL A 59 13.58 15.64 4.96
CA VAL A 59 12.96 16.81 4.29
C VAL A 59 11.44 16.77 4.41
N TYR A 60 10.84 15.59 4.27
CA TYR A 60 9.40 15.42 4.50
C TYR A 60 9.03 15.65 5.96
N LEU A 61 9.82 15.11 6.89
CA LEU A 61 9.60 15.27 8.32
C LEU A 61 9.67 16.74 8.73
N ASP A 62 10.68 17.48 8.26
CA ASP A 62 10.86 18.91 8.52
C ASP A 62 9.69 19.74 8.00
N LYS A 63 9.26 19.48 6.75
CA LYS A 63 8.13 20.20 6.12
C LYS A 63 6.82 20.08 6.89
N TYR A 64 6.58 18.95 7.55
CA TYR A 64 5.36 18.71 8.32
C TYR A 64 5.57 18.85 9.83
N ALA A 65 6.80 19.03 10.32
CA ALA A 65 7.07 19.24 11.74
C ALA A 65 6.40 20.51 12.26
N ASP A 66 6.37 21.57 11.44
CA ASP A 66 5.71 22.83 11.76
C ASP A 66 4.18 22.70 11.85
N ASP A 67 3.55 21.88 10.99
CA ASP A 67 2.09 21.69 10.95
C ASP A 67 1.55 20.92 12.17
N TYR A 68 2.35 20.05 12.79
CA TYR A 68 1.96 19.26 13.98
C TYR A 68 2.56 19.79 15.29
N GLY A 69 3.42 20.81 15.23
CA GLY A 69 4.08 21.42 16.39
C GLY A 69 3.22 22.43 17.16
N ASP A 70 2.23 23.06 16.50
CA ASP A 70 1.44 24.15 17.06
C ASP A 70 0.24 23.68 17.92
N ASP A 71 -0.19 22.42 17.80
CA ASP A 71 -1.32 21.86 18.56
C ASP A 71 -0.99 21.49 20.03
N ARG A 72 0.19 21.88 20.55
CA ARG A 72 0.64 21.59 21.93
C ARG A 72 0.83 22.82 22.81
N ARG A 73 -0.06 23.82 22.73
CA ARG A 73 -0.06 24.97 23.66
C ARG A 73 -1.39 25.23 24.35
#